data_AF-A0A2H1KT14-F1
#
_entry.id   AF-A0A2H1KT14-F1
#
_cell.length_a   1.000
_cell.length_b   1.000
_cell.length_c   1.000
_cell.angle_alpha   90.00
_cell.angle_beta   90.00
_cell.angle_gamma   90.00
#
_symmetry.space_group_name_H-M   'P 1'
#
loop_
_entity.id
_entity.type
_entity.pdbx_description
1 polymer ?
#
loop_
_entity_poly.entity_id
_entity_poly.type
_entity_poly.pdbx_seq_one_letter_code
_entity_poly.pdbx_strand_id
1 'polypeptide(L)'
;MFKNPSQSDLENQLKDIDEELSSHPFSNTRVEEANSLVESMKGKDKEEIDRTLKDRDLPGLEELGKVTATGTYSWWKLHRSRAKILKKLEHI
;
A
#
# COMPACT_ATOMS: atom_id res chain seq x y z
N MET A 1 -16.59 30.73 -0.14
CA MET A 1 -15.22 31.04 0.32
C MET A 1 -14.49 29.73 0.56
N PHE A 2 -13.54 29.36 -0.28
CA PHE A 2 -12.63 28.25 0.05
C PHE A 2 -11.59 28.83 1.01
N LYS A 3 -11.72 28.56 2.31
CA LYS A 3 -10.64 28.84 3.26
C LYS A 3 -9.47 27.96 2.87
N ASN A 4 -8.31 28.57 2.60
CA ASN A 4 -7.08 27.80 2.51
C ASN A 4 -6.87 27.10 3.87
N PRO A 5 -6.60 25.79 3.88
CA PRO A 5 -6.35 25.06 5.13
C PRO A 5 -5.15 25.67 5.84
N SER A 6 -5.22 25.79 7.17
CA SER A 6 -4.09 26.22 7.98
C SER A 6 -2.98 25.17 7.99
N GLN A 7 -1.76 25.54 8.36
CA GLN A 7 -0.64 24.60 8.48
C GLN A 7 -1.00 23.40 9.38
N SER A 8 -1.64 23.66 10.52
CA SER A 8 -2.12 22.62 11.44
C SER A 8 -3.17 21.69 10.82
N ASP A 9 -4.03 22.19 9.92
CA ASP A 9 -5.01 21.36 9.23
C ASP A 9 -4.34 20.39 8.25
N LEU A 10 -3.26 20.82 7.60
CA LEU A 10 -2.47 20.00 6.68
C LEU A 10 -1.64 18.96 7.42
N GLU A 11 -1.07 19.30 8.59
CA GLU A 11 -0.36 18.36 9.45
C GLU A 11 -1.27 17.26 9.99
N ASN A 12 -2.49 17.61 10.42
CA ASN A 12 -3.48 16.62 10.85
C ASN A 12 -3.90 15.69 9.70
N GLN A 13 -4.17 16.24 8.51
CA GLN A 13 -4.48 15.41 7.34
C GLN A 13 -3.32 14.50 6.92
N LEU A 14 -2.07 14.96 7.09
CA LEU A 14 -0.90 14.14 6.83
C LEU A 14 -0.83 12.96 7.82
N LYS A 15 -1.09 13.22 9.09
CA LYS A 15 -1.11 12.20 10.14
C LYS A 15 -2.20 11.15 9.90
N ASP A 16 -3.41 11.57 9.53
CA ASP A 16 -4.52 10.66 9.23
C ASP A 16 -4.17 9.73 8.03
N ILE A 17 -3.55 10.29 6.98
CA ILE A 17 -3.11 9.50 5.82
C ILE A 17 -1.98 8.56 6.18
N ASP A 18 -1.05 8.96 7.06
CA ASP A 18 0.05 8.11 7.51
C ASP A 18 -0.46 6.97 8.40
N GLU A 19 -1.48 7.19 9.24
CA GLU A 19 -2.17 6.14 10.01
C GLU A 19 -2.96 5.17 9.10
N GLU A 20 -3.63 5.69 8.07
CA GLU A 20 -4.36 4.88 7.08
C GLU A 20 -3.40 4.06 6.20
N LEU A 21 -2.24 4.64 5.82
CA LEU A 21 -1.16 3.92 5.14
C LEU A 21 -0.54 2.85 6.04
N SER A 22 -0.29 3.16 7.31
CA SER A 22 0.26 2.19 8.27
C SER A 22 -0.68 1.01 8.52
N SER A 23 -1.99 1.26 8.48
CA SER A 23 -3.02 0.22 8.68
C SER A 23 -3.42 -0.50 7.38
N HIS A 24 -2.91 -0.07 6.22
CA HIS A 24 -3.31 -0.60 4.93
C HIS A 24 -2.77 -2.03 4.74
N PRO A 25 -3.54 -2.97 4.17
CA PRO A 25 -3.04 -4.33 3.89
C PRO A 25 -1.79 -4.42 2.98
N PHE A 26 -1.36 -3.31 2.36
CA PHE A 26 -0.11 -3.22 1.60
C PHE A 26 1.11 -2.83 2.46
N SER A 27 0.93 -2.25 3.66
CA SER A 27 2.01 -2.05 4.63
C SER A 27 2.34 -3.35 5.37
N ASN A 28 1.51 -4.38 5.20
CA ASN A 28 1.70 -5.68 5.81
C ASN A 28 2.89 -6.37 5.15
N THR A 29 3.97 -6.53 5.90
CA THR A 29 5.22 -7.21 5.52
C THR A 29 4.96 -8.57 4.85
N ARG A 30 3.87 -9.26 5.19
CA ARG A 30 3.50 -10.53 4.55
C ARG A 30 3.16 -10.39 3.05
N VAL A 31 2.51 -9.31 2.63
CA VAL A 31 2.18 -9.07 1.22
C VAL A 31 3.43 -8.70 0.43
N GLU A 32 4.36 -7.97 1.05
CA GLU A 32 5.66 -7.63 0.46
C GLU A 32 6.57 -8.85 0.33
N GLU A 33 6.62 -9.71 1.36
CA GLU A 33 7.33 -11.00 1.34
C GLU A 33 6.76 -11.95 0.28
N ALA A 34 5.43 -12.04 0.19
CA ALA A 34 4.75 -12.87 -0.78
C ALA A 34 5.00 -12.37 -2.22
N ASN A 35 4.93 -11.06 -2.48
CA ASN A 35 5.28 -10.49 -3.78
C ASN A 35 6.77 -10.71 -4.14
N SER A 36 7.67 -10.56 -3.17
CA SER A 36 9.10 -10.81 -3.36
C SER A 36 9.39 -12.28 -3.67
N LEU A 37 8.67 -13.21 -3.03
CA LEU A 37 8.75 -14.64 -3.33
C LEU A 37 8.29 -14.92 -4.76
N VAL A 38 7.14 -14.37 -5.17
CA VAL A 38 6.60 -14.53 -6.53
C VAL A 38 7.58 -14.04 -7.58
N GLU A 39 8.20 -12.87 -7.37
CA GLU A 39 9.24 -12.34 -8.28
C GLU A 39 10.50 -13.21 -8.29
N SER A 40 10.93 -13.76 -7.15
CA SER A 40 12.08 -14.67 -7.07
C SER A 40 11.83 -16.01 -7.79
N MET A 41 10.56 -16.41 -7.96
CA MET A 41 10.13 -17.64 -8.61
C MET A 41 9.61 -17.40 -10.04
N LYS A 42 9.90 -16.24 -10.63
CA LYS A 42 9.45 -15.86 -11.97
C LYS A 42 9.87 -16.89 -13.01
N GLY A 43 8.89 -17.49 -13.70
CA GLY A 43 9.09 -18.55 -14.69
C GLY A 43 8.80 -19.97 -14.18
N LYS A 44 8.52 -20.14 -12.88
CA LYS A 44 8.01 -21.40 -12.32
C LYS A 44 6.50 -21.53 -12.53
N ASP A 45 6.01 -22.77 -12.36
CA ASP A 45 4.58 -23.05 -12.47
C ASP A 45 3.79 -22.40 -11.32
N LYS A 46 2.56 -21.98 -11.64
CA LYS A 46 1.70 -21.27 -10.69
C LYS A 46 1.35 -22.13 -9.48
N GLU A 47 1.18 -23.44 -9.64
CA GLU A 47 0.88 -24.35 -8.53
C GLU A 47 2.09 -24.53 -7.61
N GLU A 48 3.30 -24.45 -8.16
CA GLU A 48 4.55 -24.50 -7.39
C GLU A 48 4.74 -23.22 -6.56
N ILE A 49 4.43 -22.06 -7.14
CA ILE A 49 4.46 -20.78 -6.43
C ILE A 49 3.42 -20.76 -5.30
N ASP A 50 2.19 -21.19 -5.58
CA ASP A 50 1.10 -21.19 -4.58
C ASP A 50 1.36 -22.15 -3.41
N ARG A 51 1.91 -23.34 -3.68
CA ARG A 51 2.40 -24.24 -2.62
C ARG A 51 3.48 -23.59 -1.77
N THR A 52 4.46 -22.93 -2.40
CA THR A 52 5.58 -22.31 -1.67
C THR A 52 5.12 -21.13 -0.81
N LEU A 53 4.12 -20.38 -1.28
CA LEU A 53 3.46 -19.34 -0.48
C LEU A 53 2.73 -19.95 0.72
N LYS A 54 1.96 -21.02 0.49
CA LYS A 54 1.22 -21.72 1.54
C LYS A 54 2.12 -22.36 2.60
N ASP A 55 3.24 -22.95 2.19
CA ASP A 55 4.24 -23.56 3.09
C ASP A 55 4.90 -22.52 4.00
N ARG A 56 4.87 -21.23 3.62
CA ARG A 56 5.42 -20.11 4.39
C ARG A 56 4.36 -19.32 5.17
N ASP A 57 3.12 -19.80 5.23
CA ASP A 57 1.98 -19.07 5.84
C ASP A 57 1.78 -17.66 5.22
N LEU A 58 2.09 -17.55 3.92
CA LEU A 58 1.96 -16.32 3.14
C LEU A 58 0.65 -16.34 2.31
N PRO A 59 0.08 -15.16 2.02
CA PRO A 59 -1.09 -15.05 1.16
C PRO A 59 -0.80 -15.65 -0.22
N GLY A 60 -1.70 -16.52 -0.68
CA GLY A 60 -1.59 -17.21 -1.97
C GLY A 60 -1.81 -16.29 -3.16
N LEU A 61 -1.64 -16.80 -4.38
CA LEU A 61 -1.72 -15.97 -5.60
C LEU A 61 -3.10 -15.32 -5.82
N GLU A 62 -4.18 -16.01 -5.45
CA GLU A 62 -5.54 -15.46 -5.57
C GLU A 62 -5.78 -14.32 -4.58
N GLU A 63 -5.28 -14.48 -3.34
CA GLU A 63 -5.39 -13.48 -2.29
C GLU A 63 -4.52 -12.26 -2.60
N LEU A 64 -3.29 -12.47 -3.08
CA LEU A 64 -2.44 -11.42 -3.65
C LEU A 64 -3.15 -10.70 -4.79
N GLY A 65 -3.79 -11.42 -5.72
CA GLY A 65 -4.55 -10.83 -6.81
C GLY A 65 -5.68 -9.92 -6.33
N LYS A 66 -6.45 -10.36 -5.32
CA LYS A 66 -7.52 -9.56 -4.70
C LYS A 66 -6.99 -8.35 -3.95
N VAL A 67 -5.94 -8.53 -3.15
CA VAL A 67 -5.29 -7.43 -2.41
C VAL A 67 -4.72 -6.42 -3.38
N THR A 68 -4.07 -6.86 -4.46
CA THR A 68 -3.51 -5.97 -5.49
C THR A 68 -4.63 -5.23 -6.23
N ALA A 69 -5.66 -5.93 -6.70
CA ALA A 69 -6.78 -5.32 -7.42
C ALA A 69 -7.55 -4.29 -6.57
N THR A 70 -7.73 -4.56 -5.28
CA THR A 70 -8.51 -3.69 -4.38
C THR A 70 -7.64 -2.59 -3.76
N GLY A 71 -6.38 -2.91 -3.47
CA GLY A 71 -5.47 -2.10 -2.68
C GLY A 71 -4.56 -1.17 -3.49
N THR A 72 -4.23 -1.48 -4.74
CA THR A 72 -3.30 -0.65 -5.52
C THR A 72 -3.90 0.73 -5.84
N TYR A 73 -5.20 0.82 -6.11
CA TYR A 73 -5.86 2.10 -6.38
C TYR A 73 -6.01 2.97 -5.12
N SER A 74 -6.41 2.38 -3.99
CA SER A 74 -6.50 3.09 -2.70
C SER A 74 -5.12 3.54 -2.22
N TRP A 75 -4.12 2.67 -2.32
CA TRP A 75 -2.73 2.98 -1.96
C TRP A 75 -2.16 4.11 -2.83
N TRP A 76 -2.39 4.08 -4.15
CA TRP A 76 -2.01 5.16 -5.05
C TRP A 76 -2.70 6.48 -4.72
N LYS A 77 -4.00 6.45 -4.39
CA LYS A 77 -4.76 7.64 -3.99
C LYS A 77 -4.24 8.24 -2.68
N LEU A 78 -3.90 7.41 -1.69
CA LEU A 78 -3.33 7.83 -0.41
C LEU A 78 -1.95 8.46 -0.60
N HIS A 79 -1.05 7.80 -1.32
CA HIS A 79 0.28 8.35 -1.64
C HIS A 79 0.21 9.66 -2.43
N ARG A 80 -0.69 9.77 -3.40
CA ARG A 80 -0.90 11.02 -4.16
C ARG A 80 -1.45 12.14 -3.28
N SER A 81 -2.33 11.81 -2.34
CA SER A 81 -2.88 12.77 -1.37
C SER A 81 -1.80 13.25 -0.41
N ARG A 82 -0.97 12.33 0.11
CA ARG A 82 0.21 12.62 0.93
C ARG A 82 1.17 13.59 0.23
N ALA A 83 1.57 13.27 -1.01
CA ALA A 83 2.48 14.11 -1.80
C ALA A 83 1.91 15.52 -2.05
N LYS A 84 0.58 15.63 -2.24
CA LYS A 84 -0.09 16.92 -2.42
C LYS A 84 -0.11 17.76 -1.13
N ILE A 85 -0.27 17.13 0.03
CA ILE A 85 -0.25 17.81 1.33
C ILE A 85 1.16 18.27 1.69
N LEU A 86 2.18 17.41 1.50
CA LEU A 86 3.58 17.78 1.68
C LEU A 86 3.97 18.98 0.82
N LYS A 87 3.58 18.97 -0.46
CA LYS A 87 3.82 20.11 -1.36
C LYS A 87 3.13 21.40 -0.90
N LYS A 88 1.97 21.31 -0.23
CA LYS A 88 1.31 22.51 0.31
C LYS A 88 2.03 23.03 1.55
N LEU A 89 2.53 22.14 2.41
CA LEU A 89 3.34 22.51 3.57
C LEU A 89 4.68 23.15 3.17
N GLU A 90 5.30 22.71 2.07
CA GLU A 90 6.52 23.33 1.51
C GLU A 90 6.30 24.75 0.96
N HIS A 91 5.06 25.15 0.69
CA HIS A 91 4.69 26.43 0.07
C HIS A 91 3.88 27.35 1.00
N ILE A 92 3.79 27.02 2.28
CA ILE A 92 3.24 27.86 3.37
C ILE A 92 4.39 28.54 4.10
#